data_AF-A0AAP6B9M3-F1
#
_entry.id   AF-A0AAP6B9M3-F1
#
_cell.length_a   1.000
_cell.length_b   1.000
_cell.length_c   1.000
_cell.angle_alpha   90.00
_cell.angle_beta   90.00
_cell.angle_gamma   90.00
#
_symmetry.space_group_name_H-M   'P 1'
#
loop_
_entity.id
_entity.type
_entity.pdbx_description
1 polymer ?
#
loop_
_entity_poly.entity_id
_entity_poly.type
_entity_poly.pdbx_seq_one_letter_code
_entity_poly.pdbx_strand_id
1 'polypeptide(L)'
;MIRTGGVDGLVEIRGAGRLKVRITAADVGKRVSVRRISDPVVTEGKFTDTVGVLTSWDDGVVVITRRDGIAVRIPAASLVAGKVVPATPARRRVPATSYEELSRVAARSWLPVESSPLGDWELRAAAGFTRRANSVLPLGDPGVPLDEALRVVREWYGVRGLPAYVQVGDGDALCGELEARGWVREVTARVMVGGLAALADRGVRAEVVLSREAGAAWLGRYQRKGVSDVALRVLGSGPSVWFAAVGGGSGEGGGGVKRGVGGDAGPDSVGSGAGDAGRGAVGGAGPDGVGSGGGDAGRDASVSAAGDASRGPVGDAAPDVSGSAAGGGVESVVAIGRCVVDGRWAGFSAVEVDPARRREGLGSDVMAVLAGRALEEGASAAWLQVEADNSGALALYEGLGFAVHHSYHHYREPA
;
A
#
# COMPACT_ATOMS: atom_id res chain seq x y z
N MET A 1 -56.75 -39.01 -10.78
CA MET A 1 -57.13 -39.19 -12.19
C MET A 1 -57.29 -37.81 -12.81
N ILE A 2 -56.42 -37.50 -13.79
CA ILE A 2 -56.61 -36.53 -14.91
C ILE A 2 -56.65 -35.04 -14.50
N ARG A 3 -55.60 -34.22 -14.73
CA ARG A 3 -55.16 -33.56 -15.99
C ARG A 3 -56.19 -32.52 -16.48
N THR A 4 -55.92 -31.34 -17.05
CA THR A 4 -54.77 -30.52 -17.45
C THR A 4 -55.39 -29.27 -18.11
N GLY A 5 -54.68 -28.14 -18.12
CA GLY A 5 -54.96 -26.98 -18.98
C GLY A 5 -55.23 -25.72 -18.14
N GLY A 6 -54.44 -24.66 -18.18
CA GLY A 6 -53.61 -24.15 -19.26
C GLY A 6 -54.25 -22.90 -19.82
N VAL A 7 -53.74 -21.74 -19.40
CA VAL A 7 -53.72 -20.45 -20.12
C VAL A 7 -52.56 -19.68 -19.47
N ASP A 8 -51.31 -20.01 -19.81
CA ASP A 8 -50.54 -19.30 -20.84
C ASP A 8 -51.07 -17.89 -21.16
N GLY A 9 -50.66 -16.94 -20.32
CA GLY A 9 -50.53 -15.53 -20.65
C GLY A 9 -49.04 -15.17 -20.60
N LEU A 10 -48.32 -15.51 -21.67
CA LEU A 10 -46.91 -15.23 -21.87
C LEU A 10 -46.74 -13.71 -22.03
N VAL A 11 -46.37 -12.99 -20.97
CA VAL A 11 -45.86 -11.63 -21.10
C VAL A 11 -44.34 -11.73 -21.26
N GLU A 12 -43.90 -11.91 -22.50
CA GLU A 12 -42.49 -11.81 -22.88
C GLU A 12 -42.06 -10.35 -22.83
N ILE A 13 -41.49 -9.91 -21.70
CA ILE A 13 -40.79 -8.62 -21.62
C ILE A 13 -39.31 -8.89 -21.87
N ARG A 14 -38.85 -8.57 -23.09
CA ARG A 14 -37.44 -8.65 -23.47
C ARG A 14 -36.63 -7.58 -22.73
N GLY A 15 -35.95 -8.00 -21.67
CA GLY A 15 -34.94 -7.23 -20.94
C GLY A 15 -34.28 -8.12 -19.89
N ALA A 16 -33.14 -8.72 -20.23
CA ALA A 16 -32.48 -9.76 -19.45
C ALA A 16 -31.97 -9.27 -18.08
N GLY A 17 -32.79 -9.43 -17.04
CA GLY A 17 -32.38 -9.32 -15.65
C GLY A 17 -33.34 -10.10 -14.77
N ARG A 18 -32.93 -11.25 -14.25
CA ARG A 18 -33.74 -12.06 -13.32
C ARG A 18 -34.10 -11.20 -12.09
N LEU A 19 -35.35 -10.75 -12.02
CA LEU A 19 -35.96 -10.14 -10.84
C LEU A 19 -35.92 -11.16 -9.70
N LYS A 20 -35.02 -10.96 -8.74
CA LYS A 20 -34.87 -11.81 -7.56
C LYS A 20 -34.65 -10.94 -6.33
N VAL A 21 -35.40 -11.22 -5.28
CA VAL A 21 -35.17 -10.66 -3.95
C VAL A 21 -34.17 -11.57 -3.23
N ARG A 22 -32.96 -11.04 -2.96
CA ARG A 22 -31.85 -11.70 -2.27
C ARG A 22 -31.49 -11.01 -0.95
N ILE A 23 -32.45 -10.31 -0.36
CA ILE A 23 -32.32 -9.68 0.95
C ILE A 23 -33.29 -10.34 1.93
N THR A 24 -32.91 -10.38 3.19
CA THR A 24 -33.69 -10.99 4.27
C THR A 24 -33.66 -10.08 5.51
N ALA A 25 -34.42 -10.43 6.55
CA ALA A 25 -34.35 -9.73 7.84
C ALA A 25 -32.94 -9.77 8.47
N ALA A 26 -32.09 -10.76 8.15
CA ALA A 26 -30.70 -10.83 8.62
C ALA A 26 -29.78 -9.76 7.98
N ASP A 27 -30.29 -9.00 7.01
CA ASP A 27 -29.58 -7.90 6.37
C ASP A 27 -29.90 -6.53 6.99
N VAL A 28 -30.69 -6.49 8.08
CA VAL A 28 -30.90 -5.26 8.86
C VAL A 28 -29.55 -4.69 9.30
N GLY A 29 -29.37 -3.38 9.13
CA GLY A 29 -28.11 -2.66 9.30
C GLY A 29 -27.25 -2.58 8.04
N LYS A 30 -27.53 -3.39 7.00
CA LYS A 30 -26.79 -3.35 5.73
C LYS A 30 -27.40 -2.38 4.74
N ARG A 31 -26.58 -1.88 3.82
CA ARG A 31 -27.06 -1.08 2.69
C ARG A 31 -27.67 -2.00 1.64
N VAL A 32 -28.86 -1.66 1.17
CA VAL A 32 -29.62 -2.44 0.19
C VAL A 32 -30.07 -1.57 -0.97
N SER A 33 -30.23 -2.20 -2.12
CA SER A 33 -30.92 -1.63 -3.28
C SER A 33 -32.12 -2.52 -3.58
N VAL A 34 -33.30 -1.93 -3.57
CA VAL A 34 -34.57 -2.64 -3.80
C VAL A 34 -35.35 -2.01 -4.93
N ARG A 35 -36.06 -2.83 -5.68
CA ARG A 35 -37.03 -2.44 -6.70
C ARG A 35 -38.40 -2.91 -6.28
N ARG A 36 -39.38 -2.00 -6.27
CA ARG A 36 -40.78 -2.29 -5.97
C ARG A 36 -41.71 -1.94 -7.13
N ILE A 37 -42.87 -2.59 -7.18
CA ILE A 37 -43.99 -2.19 -8.03
C ILE A 37 -44.79 -1.11 -7.29
N SER A 38 -45.05 0.03 -7.95
CA SER A 38 -45.78 1.15 -7.33
C SER A 38 -47.30 0.93 -7.27
N ASP A 39 -47.87 0.11 -8.16
CA ASP A 39 -49.30 -0.19 -8.22
C ASP A 39 -49.52 -1.64 -8.72
N PRO A 40 -50.05 -2.56 -7.89
CA PRO A 40 -50.25 -3.95 -8.27
C PRO A 40 -51.44 -4.19 -9.22
N VAL A 41 -52.26 -3.17 -9.52
CA VAL A 41 -53.49 -3.32 -10.33
C VAL A 41 -53.26 -3.07 -11.83
N VAL A 42 -52.16 -2.41 -12.21
CA VAL A 42 -51.88 -2.05 -13.62
C VAL A 42 -50.88 -3.02 -14.22
N THR A 43 -51.26 -3.65 -15.33
CA THR A 43 -50.48 -4.67 -16.08
C THR A 43 -49.16 -4.15 -16.69
N GLU A 44 -48.91 -2.84 -16.63
CA GLU A 44 -47.60 -2.22 -16.85
C GLU A 44 -47.15 -1.46 -15.58
N GLY A 45 -46.82 -2.21 -14.53
CA GLY A 45 -46.42 -1.63 -13.24
C GLY A 45 -45.18 -0.74 -13.36
N LYS A 46 -45.32 0.55 -13.00
CA LYS A 46 -44.16 1.44 -12.86
C LYS A 46 -43.28 0.93 -11.71
N PHE A 47 -42.03 0.59 -12.02
CA PHE A 47 -41.05 0.22 -11.01
C PHE A 47 -40.47 1.46 -10.33
N THR A 48 -40.32 1.39 -9.01
CA THR A 48 -39.56 2.39 -8.25
C THR A 48 -38.37 1.72 -7.59
N ASP A 49 -37.18 2.29 -7.81
CA ASP A 49 -35.96 1.88 -7.14
C ASP A 49 -35.75 2.67 -5.85
N THR A 50 -35.29 2.03 -4.78
CA THR A 50 -34.94 2.67 -3.51
C THR A 50 -33.62 2.09 -3.00
N VAL A 51 -32.72 2.98 -2.59
CA VAL A 51 -31.40 2.64 -2.06
C VAL A 51 -31.21 3.31 -0.71
N GLY A 52 -30.76 2.55 0.29
CA GLY A 52 -30.55 3.05 1.63
C GLY A 52 -30.10 1.94 2.59
N VAL A 53 -30.11 2.23 3.88
CA VAL A 53 -29.84 1.23 4.92
C VAL A 53 -31.15 0.53 5.27
N LEU A 54 -31.17 -0.79 5.27
CA LEU A 54 -32.29 -1.57 5.77
C LEU A 54 -32.33 -1.41 7.30
N THR A 55 -33.27 -0.63 7.82
CA THR A 55 -33.33 -0.28 9.24
C THR A 55 -34.31 -1.12 10.04
N SER A 56 -35.35 -1.67 9.40
CA SER A 56 -36.16 -2.74 9.99
C SER A 56 -36.74 -3.66 8.90
N TRP A 57 -37.04 -4.89 9.31
CA TRP A 57 -37.85 -5.82 8.54
C TRP A 57 -38.69 -6.64 9.53
N ASP A 58 -39.93 -6.20 9.74
CA ASP A 58 -40.89 -6.76 10.68
C ASP A 58 -42.27 -6.82 10.03
N ASP A 59 -43.12 -7.78 10.42
CA ASP A 59 -44.53 -7.88 10.02
C ASP A 59 -44.81 -7.66 8.52
N GLY A 60 -43.93 -8.16 7.65
CA GLY A 60 -44.06 -8.04 6.20
C GLY A 60 -43.79 -6.64 5.64
N VAL A 61 -43.21 -5.74 6.42
CA VAL A 61 -42.80 -4.38 6.03
C VAL A 61 -41.28 -4.24 6.11
N VAL A 62 -40.71 -3.67 5.06
CA VAL A 62 -39.29 -3.36 4.94
C VAL A 62 -39.11 -1.86 5.09
N VAL A 63 -38.28 -1.41 6.04
CA VAL A 63 -37.98 0.01 6.25
C VAL A 63 -36.56 0.29 5.76
N ILE A 64 -36.44 1.23 4.83
CA ILE A 64 -35.15 1.66 4.28
C ILE A 64 -34.96 3.14 4.57
N THR A 65 -33.94 3.47 5.35
CA THR A 65 -33.52 4.87 5.54
C THR A 65 -32.61 5.29 4.40
N ARG A 66 -33.07 6.25 3.61
CA ARG A 66 -32.33 6.84 2.48
C ARG A 66 -31.21 7.75 3.00
N ARG A 67 -30.32 8.18 2.09
CA ARG A 67 -29.17 9.05 2.42
C ARG A 67 -29.59 10.39 3.02
N ASP A 68 -30.72 10.92 2.61
CA ASP A 68 -31.32 12.17 3.10
C ASP A 68 -31.93 12.03 4.51
N GLY A 69 -31.83 10.85 5.13
CA GLY A 69 -32.41 10.56 6.44
C GLY A 69 -33.89 10.17 6.39
N ILE A 70 -34.52 10.19 5.21
CA ILE A 70 -35.94 9.85 5.08
C ILE A 70 -36.11 8.33 5.10
N ALA A 71 -36.92 7.85 6.06
CA ALA A 71 -37.32 6.45 6.13
C ALA A 71 -38.45 6.16 5.13
N VAL A 72 -38.25 5.15 4.30
CA VAL A 72 -39.25 4.66 3.34
C VAL A 72 -39.72 3.28 3.78
N ARG A 73 -41.03 3.15 4.02
CA ARG A 73 -41.70 1.91 4.38
C ARG A 73 -42.23 1.23 3.12
N ILE A 74 -41.89 -0.03 2.92
CA ILE A 74 -42.22 -0.79 1.70
C ILE A 74 -42.83 -2.12 2.10
N PRO A 75 -44.06 -2.47 1.65
CA PRO A 75 -44.59 -3.81 1.83
C PRO A 75 -43.69 -4.85 1.14
N ALA A 76 -43.26 -5.89 1.85
CA ALA A 76 -42.36 -6.92 1.31
C ALA A 76 -42.96 -7.60 0.06
N ALA A 77 -44.29 -7.75 0.01
CA ALA A 77 -45.02 -8.30 -1.13
C ALA A 77 -44.90 -7.45 -2.41
N SER A 78 -44.50 -6.17 -2.31
CA SER A 78 -44.31 -5.27 -3.46
C SER A 78 -42.90 -5.34 -4.07
N LEU A 79 -41.96 -6.04 -3.42
CA LEU A 79 -40.58 -6.15 -3.86
C LEU A 79 -40.43 -7.15 -5.01
N VAL A 80 -39.85 -6.70 -6.12
CA VAL A 80 -39.54 -7.56 -7.27
C VAL A 80 -38.06 -7.89 -7.39
N ALA A 81 -37.20 -7.02 -6.85
CA ALA A 81 -35.78 -7.29 -6.76
C ALA A 81 -35.20 -6.63 -5.51
N GLY A 82 -34.17 -7.26 -4.95
CA GLY A 82 -33.48 -6.73 -3.79
C GLY A 82 -32.11 -7.37 -3.68
N LYS A 83 -31.07 -6.56 -3.44
CA LYS A 83 -29.73 -7.07 -3.12
C LYS A 83 -29.09 -6.22 -2.04
N VAL A 84 -28.31 -6.87 -1.19
CA VAL A 84 -27.31 -6.18 -0.38
C VAL A 84 -26.34 -5.52 -1.35
N VAL A 85 -26.12 -4.22 -1.19
CA VAL A 85 -25.08 -3.50 -1.91
C VAL A 85 -23.97 -3.18 -0.92
N PRO A 86 -22.70 -3.17 -1.36
CA PRO A 86 -21.63 -2.66 -0.53
C PRO A 86 -22.02 -1.28 0.02
N ALA A 87 -21.56 -0.99 1.25
CA ALA A 87 -21.62 0.36 1.78
C ALA A 87 -21.19 1.34 0.68
N THR A 88 -21.86 2.49 0.56
CA THR A 88 -21.43 3.51 -0.43
C THR A 88 -19.92 3.62 -0.29
N PRO A 89 -19.11 3.37 -1.33
CA PRO A 89 -17.69 3.63 -1.24
C PRO A 89 -17.59 5.05 -0.74
N ALA A 90 -16.91 5.27 0.40
CA ALA A 90 -16.57 6.62 0.80
C ALA A 90 -15.97 7.25 -0.46
N ARG A 91 -16.66 8.24 -1.04
CA ARG A 91 -16.15 8.97 -2.21
C ARG A 91 -14.69 9.23 -1.90
N ARG A 92 -13.77 8.64 -2.68
CA ARG A 92 -12.32 8.62 -2.52
C ARG A 92 -11.87 9.87 -1.75
N ARG A 93 -11.91 9.81 -0.41
CA ARG A 93 -11.69 10.98 0.45
C ARG A 93 -10.20 10.98 0.68
N VAL A 94 -9.49 11.34 -0.38
CA VAL A 94 -8.10 11.68 -0.26
C VAL A 94 -8.03 12.83 0.75
N PRO A 95 -7.20 12.74 1.80
CA PRO A 95 -7.06 13.81 2.77
C PRO A 95 -6.71 15.12 2.04
N ALA A 96 -7.53 16.15 2.21
CA ALA A 96 -7.23 17.47 1.65
C ALA A 96 -6.03 18.07 2.40
N THR A 97 -5.01 18.49 1.64
CA THR A 97 -3.80 19.15 2.13
C THR A 97 -3.17 19.93 0.97
N SER A 98 -2.29 20.88 1.29
CA SER A 98 -1.52 21.60 0.28
C SER A 98 -0.20 20.89 -0.01
N TYR A 99 0.42 21.20 -1.15
CA TYR A 99 1.79 20.80 -1.45
C TYR A 99 2.75 21.19 -0.32
N GLU A 100 2.64 22.43 0.15
CA GLU A 100 3.53 23.01 1.17
C GLU A 100 3.40 22.30 2.52
N GLU A 101 2.17 22.07 3.00
CA GLU A 101 1.91 21.35 4.26
C GLU A 101 2.50 19.94 4.21
N LEU A 102 2.18 19.20 3.14
CA LEU A 102 2.61 17.81 3.02
C LEU A 102 4.13 17.70 2.79
N SER A 103 4.74 18.67 2.11
CA SER A 103 6.20 18.73 1.93
C SER A 103 6.93 18.93 3.25
N ARG A 104 6.41 19.79 4.15
CA ARG A 104 6.97 19.96 5.50
C ARG A 104 6.80 18.71 6.37
N VAL A 105 5.63 18.07 6.33
CA VAL A 105 5.40 16.78 7.02
C VAL A 105 6.38 15.72 6.51
N ALA A 106 6.58 15.66 5.19
CA ALA A 106 7.50 14.73 4.58
C ALA A 106 8.97 14.98 4.96
N ALA A 107 9.38 16.25 5.01
CA ALA A 107 10.72 16.63 5.45
C ALA A 107 11.00 16.22 6.91
N ARG A 108 10.03 16.42 7.81
CA ARG A 108 10.15 15.98 9.22
C ARG A 108 10.21 14.47 9.41
N SER A 109 9.84 13.70 8.39
CA SER A 109 9.98 12.22 8.40
C SER A 109 11.35 11.73 7.91
N TRP A 110 12.22 12.65 7.50
CA TRP A 110 13.59 12.41 7.05
C TRP A 110 14.48 13.58 7.51
N LEU A 111 14.66 13.73 8.82
CA LEU A 111 15.44 14.85 9.33
C LEU A 111 16.89 14.76 8.84
N PRO A 112 17.44 15.84 8.28
CA PRO A 112 18.85 15.89 7.94
C PRO A 112 19.71 15.85 9.20
N VAL A 113 20.98 15.46 9.06
CA VAL A 113 21.94 15.58 10.17
C VAL A 113 22.45 17.01 10.32
N GLU A 114 22.32 17.81 9.26
CA GLU A 114 22.66 19.22 9.25
C GLU A 114 21.67 20.01 8.40
N SER A 115 21.20 21.14 8.91
CA SER A 115 20.27 22.04 8.21
C SER A 115 20.65 23.50 8.40
N SER A 116 20.34 24.33 7.40
CA SER A 116 20.54 25.78 7.47
C SER A 116 19.43 26.51 6.72
N PRO A 117 18.87 27.61 7.27
CA PRO A 117 17.90 28.42 6.54
C PRO A 117 18.58 29.31 5.49
N LEU A 118 17.88 29.58 4.39
CA LEU A 118 18.20 30.61 3.40
C LEU A 118 16.89 31.31 3.05
N GLY A 119 16.56 32.40 3.76
CA GLY A 119 15.19 32.93 3.76
C GLY A 119 14.22 31.86 4.26
N ASP A 120 13.16 31.63 3.49
CA ASP A 120 12.19 30.56 3.74
C ASP A 120 12.64 29.18 3.22
N TRP A 121 13.76 29.11 2.49
CA TRP A 121 14.31 27.83 2.04
C TRP A 121 15.04 27.11 3.16
N GLU A 122 14.99 25.78 3.12
CA GLU A 122 15.74 24.92 4.04
C GLU A 122 16.81 24.12 3.26
N LEU A 123 18.09 24.39 3.56
CA LEU A 123 19.21 23.59 3.07
C LEU A 123 19.38 22.40 4.00
N ARG A 124 19.49 21.19 3.44
CA ARG A 124 19.48 19.94 4.21
C ARG A 124 20.59 19.02 3.72
N ALA A 125 21.44 18.54 4.63
CA ALA A 125 22.52 17.63 4.33
C ALA A 125 22.48 16.42 5.26
N ALA A 126 22.82 15.28 4.68
CA ALA A 126 22.87 14.00 5.36
C ALA A 126 23.93 13.10 4.72
N ALA A 127 25.11 13.67 4.44
CA ALA A 127 26.25 12.98 3.83
C ALA A 127 25.88 12.16 2.57
N GLY A 128 24.95 12.68 1.76
CA GLY A 128 24.44 12.02 0.55
C GLY A 128 23.33 10.99 0.80
N PHE A 129 23.06 10.60 2.05
CA PHE A 129 21.97 9.69 2.42
C PHE A 129 20.79 10.48 2.99
N THR A 130 19.68 10.65 2.30
CA THR A 130 19.25 10.32 0.92
C THR A 130 18.84 11.66 0.30
N ARG A 131 18.54 11.77 -1.00
CA ARG A 131 18.10 13.07 -1.58
C ARG A 131 16.95 13.74 -0.81
N ARG A 132 16.06 12.95 -0.18
CA ARG A 132 14.98 13.47 0.71
C ARG A 132 15.47 14.28 1.90
N ALA A 133 16.64 13.94 2.45
CA ALA A 133 17.31 14.64 3.56
C ALA A 133 18.58 15.38 3.10
N ASN A 134 18.90 15.33 1.81
CA ASN A 134 20.13 15.84 1.22
C ASN A 134 19.82 16.66 -0.05
N SER A 135 18.85 17.56 0.07
CA SER A 135 18.44 18.51 -0.96
C SER A 135 17.80 19.74 -0.34
N VAL A 136 17.92 20.88 -1.01
CA VAL A 136 17.20 22.10 -0.63
C VAL A 136 15.71 21.84 -0.75
N LEU A 137 14.96 22.28 0.27
CA LEU A 137 13.50 22.36 0.25
C LEU A 137 13.10 23.84 0.09
N PRO A 138 12.80 24.31 -1.13
CA PRO A 138 12.57 25.71 -1.45
C PRO A 138 11.10 26.08 -1.24
N LEU A 139 10.61 26.05 0.00
CA LEU A 139 9.24 26.45 0.32
C LEU A 139 9.20 27.94 0.66
N GLY A 140 8.93 28.79 -0.33
CA GLY A 140 8.82 30.25 -0.14
C GLY A 140 9.97 31.03 -0.78
N ASP A 141 10.23 32.23 -0.26
CA ASP A 141 11.22 33.17 -0.80
C ASP A 141 12.61 32.95 -0.15
N PRO A 142 13.69 32.77 -0.92
CA PRO A 142 15.04 32.68 -0.34
C PRO A 142 15.56 33.99 0.28
N GLY A 143 14.84 35.11 0.13
CA GLY A 143 15.17 36.41 0.69
C GLY A 143 16.26 37.18 -0.08
N VAL A 144 16.77 36.58 -1.16
CA VAL A 144 17.79 37.13 -2.06
C VAL A 144 17.44 36.74 -3.51
N PRO A 145 17.97 37.43 -4.54
CA PRO A 145 17.76 37.03 -5.92
C PRO A 145 18.15 35.58 -6.18
N LEU A 146 17.42 34.87 -7.04
CA LEU A 146 17.59 33.44 -7.26
C LEU A 146 19.02 33.03 -7.61
N ASP A 147 19.72 33.82 -8.43
CA ASP A 147 21.12 33.55 -8.80
C ASP A 147 22.07 33.59 -7.60
N GLU A 148 21.82 34.52 -6.67
CA GLU A 148 22.56 34.60 -5.41
C GLU A 148 22.20 33.43 -4.50
N ALA A 149 20.92 33.08 -4.37
CA ALA A 149 20.47 31.93 -3.59
C ALA A 149 21.14 30.63 -4.08
N LEU A 150 21.14 30.39 -5.39
CA LEU A 150 21.77 29.21 -5.98
C LEU A 150 23.29 29.20 -5.80
N ARG A 151 23.96 30.37 -5.79
CA ARG A 151 25.38 30.46 -5.46
C ARG A 151 25.65 30.02 -4.01
N VAL A 152 24.86 30.51 -3.06
CA VAL A 152 24.95 30.13 -1.63
C VAL A 152 24.70 28.63 -1.44
N VAL A 153 23.69 28.08 -2.13
CA VAL A 153 23.39 26.65 -2.12
C VAL A 153 24.60 25.83 -2.58
N ARG A 154 25.20 26.15 -3.73
CA ARG A 154 26.37 25.42 -4.25
C ARG A 154 27.58 25.50 -3.31
N GLU A 155 27.84 26.68 -2.74
CA GLU A 155 28.91 26.87 -1.76
C GLU A 155 28.68 26.00 -0.51
N TRP A 156 27.45 25.98 0.00
CA TRP A 156 27.09 25.19 1.18
C TRP A 156 27.27 23.68 0.94
N TYR A 157 26.80 23.13 -0.18
CA TYR A 157 27.03 21.71 -0.48
C TYR A 157 28.51 21.42 -0.83
N GLY A 158 29.18 22.33 -1.52
CA GLY A 158 30.58 22.20 -1.94
C GLY A 158 31.56 22.07 -0.78
N VAL A 159 31.40 22.86 0.29
CA VAL A 159 32.20 22.74 1.53
C VAL A 159 32.05 21.35 2.18
N ARG A 160 30.94 20.65 1.91
CA ARG A 160 30.65 19.31 2.42
C ARG A 160 31.06 18.19 1.45
N GLY A 161 31.63 18.54 0.28
CA GLY A 161 31.95 17.58 -0.77
C GLY A 161 30.71 16.88 -1.35
N LEU A 162 29.55 17.53 -1.28
CA LEU A 162 28.28 16.99 -1.77
C LEU A 162 27.83 17.74 -3.02
N PRO A 163 27.18 17.07 -3.98
CA PRO A 163 26.46 17.76 -5.05
C PRO A 163 25.23 18.48 -4.47
N ALA A 164 24.97 19.69 -4.94
CA ALA A 164 23.75 20.41 -4.63
C ALA A 164 22.55 19.82 -5.37
N TYR A 165 21.46 19.61 -4.62
CA TYR A 165 20.16 19.24 -5.16
C TYR A 165 19.08 20.22 -4.68
N VAL A 166 18.08 20.48 -5.52
CA VAL A 166 16.87 21.24 -5.16
C VAL A 166 15.64 20.36 -5.41
N GLN A 167 14.80 20.17 -4.39
CA GLN A 167 13.56 19.40 -4.45
C GLN A 167 12.38 20.33 -4.79
N VAL A 168 11.87 20.28 -6.02
CA VAL A 168 10.86 21.23 -6.52
C VAL A 168 9.59 20.51 -6.95
N GLY A 169 8.42 21.02 -6.56
CA GLY A 169 7.13 20.50 -6.96
C GLY A 169 6.90 20.64 -8.47
N ASP A 170 6.19 19.67 -9.05
CA ASP A 170 5.79 19.73 -10.45
C ASP A 170 4.85 20.94 -10.68
N GLY A 171 5.07 21.68 -11.75
CA GLY A 171 4.37 22.93 -12.07
C GLY A 171 4.84 24.18 -11.32
N ASP A 172 5.83 24.08 -10.43
CA ASP A 172 6.45 25.25 -9.79
C ASP A 172 7.29 26.04 -10.81
N ALA A 173 7.23 27.38 -10.76
CA ALA A 173 7.99 28.26 -11.65
C ALA A 173 9.52 28.06 -11.51
N LEU A 174 9.99 27.65 -10.33
CA LEU A 174 11.40 27.36 -10.06
C LEU A 174 11.93 26.21 -10.94
N CYS A 175 11.07 25.30 -11.42
CA CYS A 175 11.49 24.27 -12.38
C CYS A 175 12.10 24.89 -13.64
N GLY A 176 11.40 25.84 -14.27
CA GLY A 176 11.88 26.51 -15.48
C GLY A 176 13.10 27.38 -15.23
N GLU A 177 13.16 28.04 -14.07
CA GLU A 177 14.31 28.87 -13.69
C GLU A 177 15.58 28.05 -13.45
N LEU A 178 15.47 26.84 -12.89
CA LEU A 178 16.57 25.90 -12.69
C LEU A 178 17.05 25.34 -14.03
N GLU A 179 16.12 24.90 -14.89
CA GLU A 179 16.43 24.38 -16.23
C GLU A 179 17.13 25.43 -17.10
N ALA A 180 16.68 26.70 -17.06
CA ALA A 180 17.32 27.81 -17.74
C ALA A 180 18.76 28.07 -17.28
N ARG A 181 19.11 27.64 -16.07
CA ARG A 181 20.45 27.73 -15.47
C ARG A 181 21.25 26.43 -15.58
N GLY A 182 20.78 25.49 -16.40
CA GLY A 182 21.46 24.23 -16.69
C GLY A 182 21.33 23.15 -15.60
N TRP A 183 20.51 23.37 -14.56
CA TRP A 183 20.24 22.32 -13.58
C TRP A 183 19.49 21.18 -14.25
N VAL A 184 19.86 19.94 -13.89
CA VAL A 184 19.33 18.75 -14.55
C VAL A 184 18.32 18.06 -13.65
N ARG A 185 17.11 17.84 -14.17
CA ARG A 185 16.08 17.02 -13.53
C ARG A 185 16.53 15.57 -13.52
N GLU A 186 17.02 15.06 -12.38
CA GLU A 186 17.59 13.71 -12.31
C GLU A 186 16.54 12.67 -11.87
N VAL A 187 15.69 13.02 -10.90
CA VAL A 187 14.70 12.10 -10.34
C VAL A 187 13.35 12.76 -10.26
N THR A 188 12.30 12.02 -10.62
CA THR A 188 10.91 12.40 -10.39
C THR A 188 10.25 11.40 -9.44
N ALA A 189 9.63 11.91 -8.39
CA ALA A 189 8.86 11.10 -7.45
C ALA A 189 7.43 11.61 -7.34
N ARG A 190 6.50 10.71 -7.05
CA ARG A 190 5.11 10.97 -6.77
C ARG A 190 4.87 10.85 -5.27
N VAL A 191 4.26 11.89 -4.70
CA VAL A 191 3.68 11.80 -3.38
C VAL A 191 2.27 11.27 -3.52
N MET A 192 1.97 10.18 -2.81
CA MET A 192 0.65 9.59 -2.77
C MET A 192 0.08 9.65 -1.37
N VAL A 193 -1.25 9.74 -1.29
CA VAL A 193 -2.00 9.92 -0.03
C VAL A 193 -3.21 9.00 0.00
N GLY A 194 -3.60 8.55 1.20
CA GLY A 194 -4.68 7.60 1.39
C GLY A 194 -5.33 7.72 2.77
N GLY A 195 -6.50 7.09 2.94
CA GLY A 195 -7.14 6.98 4.25
C GLY A 195 -6.47 5.88 5.07
N LEU A 196 -6.08 6.18 6.31
CA LEU A 196 -5.32 5.24 7.15
C LEU A 196 -6.18 4.08 7.67
N ALA A 197 -7.44 4.35 8.04
CA ALA A 197 -8.37 3.34 8.56
C ALA A 197 -8.59 2.19 7.57
N ALA A 198 -8.86 2.49 6.30
CA ALA A 198 -9.07 1.47 5.26
C ALA A 198 -7.81 0.63 4.96
N LEU A 199 -6.62 1.17 5.27
CA LEU A 199 -5.36 0.42 5.18
C LEU A 199 -5.19 -0.53 6.37
N ALA A 200 -5.51 -0.05 7.58
CA ALA A 200 -5.42 -0.84 8.82
C ALA A 200 -6.48 -1.96 8.90
N ASP A 201 -7.68 -1.74 8.34
CA ASP A 201 -8.78 -2.71 8.33
C ASP A 201 -8.53 -3.90 7.38
N ARG A 202 -7.39 -3.93 6.68
CA ARG A 202 -7.04 -5.04 5.79
C ARG A 202 -6.64 -6.26 6.62
N GLY A 203 -7.12 -7.43 6.19
CA GLY A 203 -6.71 -8.69 6.79
C GLY A 203 -5.22 -8.92 6.62
N VAL A 204 -4.52 -9.10 7.74
CA VAL A 204 -3.08 -9.41 7.80
C VAL A 204 -2.91 -10.92 7.86
N ARG A 205 -2.03 -11.49 7.03
CA ARG A 205 -1.78 -12.94 6.97
C ARG A 205 -0.42 -13.33 7.53
N ALA A 206 0.59 -12.48 7.34
CA ALA A 206 1.91 -12.68 7.89
C ALA A 206 2.01 -12.18 9.34
N GLU A 207 2.87 -12.81 10.14
CA GLU A 207 3.27 -12.26 11.42
C GLU A 207 4.23 -11.08 11.18
N VAL A 208 3.81 -9.88 11.58
CA VAL A 208 4.60 -8.65 11.44
C VAL A 208 5.03 -8.20 12.83
N VAL A 209 6.34 -8.10 13.03
CA VAL A 209 6.93 -7.63 14.29
C VAL A 209 7.22 -6.13 14.16
N LEU A 210 6.73 -5.35 15.12
CA LEU A 210 6.98 -3.92 15.23
C LEU A 210 8.13 -3.61 16.19
N SER A 211 8.93 -2.60 15.86
CA SER A 211 10.06 -2.13 16.67
C SER A 211 10.20 -0.61 16.59
N ARG A 212 10.78 0.00 17.63
CA ARG A 212 11.22 1.41 17.61
C ARG A 212 12.59 1.60 16.97
N GLU A 213 13.33 0.52 16.76
CA GLU A 213 14.69 0.52 16.24
C GLU A 213 14.81 -0.33 14.96
N ALA A 214 15.65 0.13 14.03
CA ALA A 214 16.07 -0.63 12.86
C ALA A 214 17.15 -1.64 13.27
N GLY A 215 16.73 -2.80 13.77
CA GLY A 215 17.65 -3.88 14.18
C GLY A 215 18.44 -4.47 13.01
N ALA A 216 19.49 -5.23 13.33
CA ALA A 216 20.41 -5.82 12.34
C ALA A 216 19.69 -6.64 11.23
N ALA A 217 18.65 -7.39 11.58
CA ALA A 217 17.87 -8.17 10.61
C ALA A 217 17.07 -7.27 9.64
N TRP A 218 16.49 -6.17 10.15
CA TRP A 218 15.80 -5.17 9.34
C TRP A 218 16.77 -4.46 8.39
N LEU A 219 17.93 -4.05 8.91
CA LEU A 219 19.00 -3.41 8.14
C LEU A 219 19.59 -4.36 7.08
N GLY A 220 19.71 -5.65 7.42
CA GLY A 220 20.13 -6.69 6.49
C GLY A 220 19.17 -6.87 5.31
N ARG A 221 17.88 -6.53 5.44
CA ARG A 221 16.96 -6.48 4.30
C ARG A 221 16.99 -5.14 3.57
N TYR A 222 17.17 -4.05 4.30
CA TYR A 222 17.32 -2.68 3.79
C TYR A 222 18.68 -2.50 3.08
N GLN A 223 18.87 -3.23 1.98
CA GLN A 223 20.13 -3.40 1.25
C GLN A 223 20.52 -2.15 0.44
N ARG A 224 20.68 -1.02 1.14
CA ARG A 224 21.57 0.07 0.74
C ARG A 224 22.96 -0.29 1.29
N LYS A 225 23.94 -0.53 0.42
CA LYS A 225 25.31 -0.95 0.81
C LYS A 225 25.85 -0.07 1.97
N GLY A 226 26.30 -0.70 3.04
CA GLY A 226 26.98 -0.04 4.17
C GLY A 226 26.14 1.06 4.82
N VAL A 227 25.17 0.67 5.66
CA VAL A 227 24.37 1.66 6.42
C VAL A 227 25.29 2.41 7.37
N SER A 228 25.64 3.65 7.01
CA SER A 228 26.49 4.52 7.83
C SER A 228 25.74 5.01 9.08
N ASP A 229 26.47 5.53 10.06
CA ASP A 229 25.88 6.19 11.24
C ASP A 229 24.93 7.34 10.86
N VAL A 230 25.18 8.00 9.72
CA VAL A 230 24.29 9.03 9.17
C VAL A 230 22.99 8.40 8.70
N ALA A 231 23.06 7.26 8.01
CA ALA A 231 21.87 6.55 7.56
C ALA A 231 21.00 6.06 8.72
N LEU A 232 21.60 5.52 9.79
CA LEU A 232 20.87 5.13 11.00
C LEU A 232 20.18 6.32 11.66
N ARG A 233 20.89 7.45 11.82
CA ARG A 233 20.31 8.69 12.37
C ARG A 233 19.12 9.18 11.57
N VAL A 234 19.24 9.23 10.25
CA VAL A 234 18.16 9.66 9.35
C VAL A 234 16.98 8.68 9.39
N LEU A 235 17.22 7.36 9.36
CA LEU A 235 16.16 6.35 9.44
C LEU A 235 15.41 6.39 10.77
N GLY A 236 16.13 6.58 11.88
CA GLY A 236 15.56 6.72 13.22
C GLY A 236 14.94 8.10 13.49
N SER A 237 15.00 9.03 12.54
CA SER A 237 14.50 10.40 12.74
C SER A 237 13.00 10.55 12.47
N GLY A 238 12.40 11.51 13.16
CA GLY A 238 11.00 11.90 13.02
C GLY A 238 10.27 11.92 14.37
N PRO A 239 9.03 12.46 14.43
CA PRO A 239 8.33 12.63 15.70
C PRO A 239 7.99 11.32 16.42
N SER A 240 7.57 10.30 15.68
CA SER A 240 7.38 8.94 16.19
C SER A 240 7.66 7.93 15.08
N VAL A 241 8.70 7.10 15.26
CA VAL A 241 9.17 6.16 14.23
C VAL A 241 8.83 4.73 14.62
N TRP A 242 8.37 3.97 13.64
CA TRP A 242 8.12 2.53 13.73
C TRP A 242 8.79 1.81 12.57
N PHE A 243 9.42 0.69 12.89
CA PHE A 243 9.92 -0.29 11.94
C PHE A 243 9.06 -1.54 12.03
N ALA A 244 8.85 -2.19 10.90
CA ALA A 244 8.15 -3.47 10.79
C ALA A 244 9.03 -4.47 10.05
N ALA A 245 8.99 -5.73 10.47
CA ALA A 245 9.66 -6.83 9.80
C ALA A 245 8.77 -8.08 9.79
N VAL A 246 8.91 -8.89 8.74
CA VAL A 246 8.32 -10.23 8.62
C VAL A 246 9.44 -11.26 8.55
N GLY A 247 9.42 -12.23 9.46
CA GLY A 247 10.34 -13.37 9.48
C GLY A 247 10.09 -14.32 8.31
N GLY A 248 11.15 -14.94 7.81
CA GLY A 248 11.12 -15.79 6.64
C GLY A 248 10.80 -17.25 6.92
N GLY A 249 10.24 -17.56 8.10
CA GLY A 249 10.00 -18.91 8.61
C GLY A 249 9.78 -19.94 7.50
N SER A 250 10.62 -20.98 7.51
CA SER A 250 10.51 -22.11 6.59
C SER A 250 9.11 -22.69 6.70
N GLY A 251 8.30 -22.53 5.65
CA GLY A 251 7.04 -23.24 5.52
C GLY A 251 7.31 -24.73 5.39
N GLU A 252 7.42 -25.43 6.50
CA GLU A 252 7.29 -26.88 6.60
C GLU A 252 6.48 -27.25 7.84
N GLY A 253 5.43 -28.03 7.63
CA GLY A 253 4.81 -28.86 8.67
C GLY A 253 3.61 -28.26 9.37
N GLY A 254 2.41 -28.60 8.89
CA GLY A 254 1.23 -28.63 9.74
C GLY A 254 1.48 -29.51 10.96
N GLY A 255 1.43 -28.92 12.15
CA GLY A 255 1.50 -29.62 13.43
C GLY A 255 0.55 -28.94 14.40
N GLY A 256 -0.67 -29.45 14.51
CA GLY A 256 -1.68 -28.91 15.40
C GLY A 256 -1.19 -28.85 16.84
N VAL A 257 -1.24 -27.68 17.46
CA VAL A 257 -1.08 -27.54 18.90
C VAL A 257 -2.33 -28.10 19.56
N LYS A 258 -2.27 -29.37 19.98
CA LYS A 258 -3.17 -29.92 20.99
C LYS A 258 -2.92 -29.21 22.31
N ARG A 259 -3.98 -28.68 22.91
CA ARG A 259 -4.01 -28.21 24.30
C ARG A 259 -3.64 -29.39 25.21
N GLY A 260 -2.62 -29.21 26.05
CA GLY A 260 -2.31 -30.14 27.12
C GLY A 260 -3.35 -30.05 28.24
N VAL A 261 -4.00 -31.18 28.54
CA VAL A 261 -4.52 -31.51 29.86
C VAL A 261 -3.99 -32.91 30.16
N GLY A 262 -3.38 -33.07 31.32
CA GLY A 262 -2.64 -34.26 31.73
C GLY A 262 -3.50 -35.51 31.93
N GLY A 263 -2.83 -36.66 31.94
CA GLY A 263 -3.42 -37.95 32.24
C GLY A 263 -2.43 -39.08 31.99
N ASP A 264 -2.00 -39.69 33.08
CA ASP A 264 -1.07 -40.80 33.26
C ASP A 264 -1.43 -42.12 32.53
N ALA A 265 -0.42 -42.97 32.30
CA ALA A 265 -0.40 -44.44 32.20
C ALA A 265 0.44 -44.99 31.02
N GLY A 266 1.38 -45.89 31.36
CA GLY A 266 2.29 -46.59 30.45
C GLY A 266 1.68 -47.82 29.72
N PRO A 267 2.48 -48.86 29.42
CA PRO A 267 2.97 -49.10 28.05
C PRO A 267 2.46 -50.42 27.44
N ASP A 268 2.57 -50.56 26.11
CA ASP A 268 3.19 -51.72 25.42
C ASP A 268 2.78 -51.87 23.94
N SER A 269 3.72 -52.45 23.18
CA SER A 269 3.56 -53.32 22.00
C SER A 269 3.65 -52.79 20.55
N VAL A 270 4.84 -53.06 19.97
CA VAL A 270 5.20 -53.70 18.68
C VAL A 270 4.20 -53.86 17.51
N GLY A 271 4.73 -53.67 16.28
CA GLY A 271 4.27 -54.26 15.01
C GLY A 271 4.38 -53.30 13.80
N SER A 272 5.42 -53.32 12.95
CA SER A 272 5.72 -54.22 11.80
C SER A 272 4.85 -54.03 10.54
N GLY A 273 5.50 -53.92 9.38
CA GLY A 273 4.98 -54.18 8.02
C GLY A 273 4.96 -52.95 7.09
N ALA A 274 5.92 -52.76 6.17
CA ALA A 274 5.94 -53.29 4.78
C ALA A 274 4.72 -52.83 3.97
N GLY A 275 4.80 -52.09 2.86
CA GLY A 275 5.68 -52.19 1.70
C GLY A 275 4.77 -52.33 0.48
N ASP A 276 5.00 -51.60 -0.62
CA ASP A 276 4.99 -52.14 -2.00
C ASP A 276 5.23 -51.03 -3.03
N ALA A 277 5.99 -51.41 -4.06
CA ALA A 277 6.38 -50.67 -5.23
C ALA A 277 5.37 -50.87 -6.37
N GLY A 278 5.45 -50.01 -7.40
CA GLY A 278 4.68 -50.22 -8.63
C GLY A 278 5.10 -49.30 -9.76
N ARG A 279 6.12 -49.71 -10.52
CA ARG A 279 6.62 -49.10 -11.76
C ARG A 279 5.63 -49.25 -12.92
N GLY A 280 5.73 -48.35 -13.92
CA GLY A 280 5.21 -48.59 -15.27
C GLY A 280 5.48 -47.44 -16.26
N ALA A 281 6.55 -47.57 -17.06
CA ALA A 281 6.78 -46.83 -18.31
C ALA A 281 5.82 -47.37 -19.41
N VAL A 282 5.62 -46.86 -20.62
CA VAL A 282 6.39 -46.19 -21.70
C VAL A 282 5.30 -45.71 -22.71
N GLY A 283 5.40 -44.57 -23.41
CA GLY A 283 6.08 -44.43 -24.71
C GLY A 283 5.09 -44.26 -25.88
N GLY A 284 5.19 -43.17 -26.65
CA GLY A 284 4.45 -42.96 -27.90
C GLY A 284 4.71 -41.58 -28.53
N ALA A 285 5.52 -41.53 -29.60
CA ALA A 285 5.80 -40.36 -30.44
C ALA A 285 4.87 -40.35 -31.66
N GLY A 286 4.14 -39.26 -31.94
CA GLY A 286 4.45 -38.21 -32.94
C GLY A 286 3.40 -38.23 -34.08
N PRO A 287 3.35 -37.28 -35.05
CA PRO A 287 3.83 -35.90 -35.07
C PRO A 287 2.79 -34.88 -35.64
N ASP A 288 3.24 -33.64 -35.83
CA ASP A 288 2.75 -32.55 -36.71
C ASP A 288 1.57 -31.65 -36.29
N GLY A 289 1.87 -30.34 -36.16
CA GLY A 289 0.85 -29.28 -36.29
C GLY A 289 1.10 -27.96 -35.55
N VAL A 290 1.85 -27.05 -36.18
CA VAL A 290 1.69 -25.57 -36.16
C VAL A 290 1.74 -24.84 -34.80
N GLY A 291 2.88 -24.19 -34.51
CA GLY A 291 3.02 -23.23 -33.40
C GLY A 291 3.74 -21.97 -33.87
N SER A 292 2.98 -20.90 -34.14
CA SER A 292 3.52 -19.55 -34.32
C SER A 292 4.09 -19.05 -33.01
N GLY A 293 5.29 -18.46 -33.08
CA GLY A 293 6.10 -18.05 -31.95
C GLY A 293 5.40 -17.10 -30.98
N GLY A 294 5.54 -17.42 -29.70
CA GLY A 294 5.20 -16.56 -28.59
C GLY A 294 6.19 -15.42 -28.39
N GLY A 295 5.71 -14.43 -27.64
CA GLY A 295 6.49 -13.33 -27.08
C GLY A 295 5.71 -12.72 -25.92
N ASP A 296 5.47 -13.56 -24.91
CA ASP A 296 4.91 -13.22 -23.61
C ASP A 296 5.66 -12.03 -22.99
N ALA A 297 5.01 -10.87 -22.95
CA ALA A 297 5.53 -9.65 -22.36
C ALA A 297 5.11 -9.53 -20.88
N GLY A 298 5.33 -10.60 -20.10
CA GLY A 298 5.28 -10.57 -18.65
C GLY A 298 6.67 -10.28 -18.07
N ARG A 299 7.11 -9.02 -18.06
CA ARG A 299 8.42 -8.64 -17.49
C ARG A 299 8.29 -7.94 -16.15
N ASP A 300 8.73 -8.64 -15.10
CA ASP A 300 9.53 -8.15 -13.96
C ASP A 300 9.25 -6.72 -13.45
N ALA A 301 8.14 -6.51 -12.74
CA ALA A 301 7.92 -5.30 -11.96
C ALA A 301 8.45 -5.48 -10.52
N SER A 302 9.59 -4.85 -10.24
CA SER A 302 10.16 -4.72 -8.89
C SER A 302 9.27 -3.85 -8.00
N VAL A 303 8.82 -4.36 -6.85
CA VAL A 303 8.27 -3.53 -5.77
C VAL A 303 9.42 -3.19 -4.83
N SER A 304 10.16 -2.15 -5.17
CA SER A 304 11.10 -1.50 -4.26
C SER A 304 10.59 -0.09 -4.10
N ALA A 305 9.82 0.27 -3.07
CA ALA A 305 9.46 1.67 -2.86
C ALA A 305 10.76 2.45 -2.65
N ALA A 306 11.23 3.09 -3.73
CA ALA A 306 12.65 3.27 -3.96
C ALA A 306 13.33 3.96 -2.77
N GLY A 307 14.24 3.23 -2.15
CA GLY A 307 15.38 3.82 -1.52
C GLY A 307 16.31 4.31 -2.63
N ASP A 308 16.02 5.49 -3.18
CA ASP A 308 16.87 6.35 -4.01
C ASP A 308 18.37 6.07 -3.84
N ALA A 309 18.98 5.52 -4.91
CA ALA A 309 20.42 5.45 -5.14
C ALA A 309 20.64 5.22 -6.65
N SER A 310 20.76 6.31 -7.42
CA SER A 310 21.45 6.25 -8.70
C SER A 310 22.95 6.01 -8.45
N ARG A 311 23.53 5.07 -9.22
CA ARG A 311 24.96 4.77 -9.24
C ARG A 311 25.73 6.01 -9.73
N GLY A 312 26.44 6.68 -8.82
CA GLY A 312 27.54 7.62 -9.14
C GLY A 312 28.85 7.10 -8.53
N PRO A 313 30.02 7.35 -9.16
CA PRO A 313 31.29 6.79 -8.71
C PRO A 313 31.77 7.53 -7.45
N VAL A 314 32.08 6.78 -6.39
CA VAL A 314 32.84 7.31 -5.24
C VAL A 314 34.21 6.66 -5.30
N GLY A 315 35.24 7.50 -5.41
CA GLY A 315 36.64 7.10 -5.46
C GLY A 315 37.12 6.46 -4.16
N ASP A 316 37.85 5.37 -4.36
CA ASP A 316 38.83 4.63 -3.57
C ASP A 316 38.89 4.70 -2.03
N ALA A 317 38.77 3.48 -1.49
CA ALA A 317 39.57 2.83 -0.44
C ALA A 317 39.46 3.32 1.02
N ALA A 318 38.80 2.49 1.85
CA ALA A 318 39.07 2.34 3.28
C ALA A 318 39.05 0.83 3.64
N PRO A 319 39.81 0.40 4.66
CA PRO A 319 40.42 -0.94 4.71
C PRO A 319 39.45 -2.04 5.15
N ASP A 320 39.78 -3.24 4.67
CA ASP A 320 39.11 -4.51 4.94
C ASP A 320 39.30 -4.89 6.42
N VAL A 321 38.21 -4.93 7.18
CA VAL A 321 38.19 -5.48 8.55
C VAL A 321 37.35 -6.74 8.52
N SER A 322 38.02 -7.86 8.25
CA SER A 322 37.46 -9.21 8.41
C SER A 322 37.37 -9.55 9.90
N GLY A 323 36.24 -9.22 10.53
CA GLY A 323 35.87 -9.68 11.87
C GLY A 323 34.83 -10.79 11.77
N SER A 324 35.28 -12.05 11.80
CA SER A 324 34.41 -13.22 11.94
C SER A 324 33.81 -13.26 13.34
N ALA A 325 32.49 -13.09 13.45
CA ALA A 325 31.72 -13.47 14.63
C ALA A 325 30.61 -14.45 14.22
N ALA A 326 30.81 -15.71 14.58
CA ALA A 326 29.79 -16.74 14.57
C ALA A 326 28.89 -16.59 15.82
N GLY A 327 27.58 -16.72 15.65
CA GLY A 327 26.66 -17.03 16.76
C GLY A 327 25.31 -16.34 16.73
N GLY A 328 24.32 -17.00 16.13
CA GLY A 328 22.89 -16.64 16.18
C GLY A 328 22.30 -16.52 14.78
N GLY A 329 21.62 -17.56 14.29
CA GLY A 329 20.95 -17.53 12.99
C GLY A 329 19.95 -16.39 12.95
N VAL A 330 20.31 -15.32 12.26
CA VAL A 330 19.41 -14.19 12.04
C VAL A 330 18.28 -14.74 11.18
N GLU A 331 17.10 -14.86 11.77
CA GLU A 331 15.89 -15.25 11.06
C GLU A 331 15.78 -14.36 9.81
N SER A 332 15.70 -14.99 8.63
CA SER A 332 15.81 -14.26 7.37
C SER A 332 14.61 -13.34 7.23
N VAL A 333 14.79 -12.02 7.34
CA VAL A 333 13.68 -11.08 7.17
C VAL A 333 13.30 -11.02 5.68
N VAL A 334 12.05 -11.34 5.37
CA VAL A 334 11.53 -11.40 3.98
C VAL A 334 10.73 -10.17 3.58
N ALA A 335 10.28 -9.36 4.53
CA ALA A 335 9.68 -8.06 4.25
C ALA A 335 9.95 -7.06 5.37
N ILE A 336 10.09 -5.79 5.00
CA ILE A 336 10.29 -4.67 5.94
C ILE A 336 9.43 -3.47 5.56
N GLY A 337 9.22 -2.59 6.54
CA GLY A 337 8.65 -1.27 6.34
C GLY A 337 9.07 -0.31 7.44
N ARG A 338 8.95 0.99 7.15
CA ARG A 338 9.11 2.09 8.11
C ARG A 338 7.89 3.01 8.05
N CYS A 339 7.41 3.43 9.21
CA CYS A 339 6.34 4.42 9.37
C CYS A 339 6.82 5.55 10.28
N VAL A 340 6.50 6.78 9.92
CA VAL A 340 6.66 7.95 10.80
C VAL A 340 5.30 8.58 11.04
N VAL A 341 4.91 8.72 12.32
CA VAL A 341 3.69 9.41 12.72
C VAL A 341 4.02 10.85 13.08
N ASP A 342 3.33 11.79 12.42
CA ASP A 342 3.45 13.24 12.65
C ASP A 342 2.05 13.87 12.63
N GLY A 343 1.52 14.10 13.83
CA GLY A 343 0.14 14.56 14.02
C GLY A 343 -0.86 13.63 13.33
N ARG A 344 -1.64 14.17 12.40
CA ARG A 344 -2.66 13.40 11.67
C ARG A 344 -2.10 12.47 10.60
N TRP A 345 -0.80 12.53 10.30
CA TRP A 345 -0.18 11.88 9.16
C TRP A 345 0.68 10.67 9.57
N ALA A 346 0.59 9.60 8.78
CA ALA A 346 1.46 8.44 8.83
C ALA A 346 2.23 8.33 7.49
N GLY A 347 3.54 8.57 7.54
CA GLY A 347 4.45 8.51 6.39
C GLY A 347 5.07 7.13 6.23
N PHE A 348 4.78 6.44 5.13
CA PHE A 348 5.33 5.12 4.83
C PHE A 348 6.58 5.22 3.95
N SER A 349 7.61 4.48 4.31
CA SER A 349 8.88 4.43 3.58
C SER A 349 9.61 3.10 3.80
N ALA A 350 10.68 2.86 3.04
CA ALA A 350 11.51 1.65 3.15
C ALA A 350 10.67 0.35 3.14
N VAL A 351 9.63 0.32 2.31
CA VAL A 351 8.78 -0.87 2.12
C VAL A 351 9.46 -1.76 1.09
N GLU A 352 10.02 -2.87 1.56
CA GLU A 352 10.76 -3.82 0.73
C GLU A 352 10.31 -5.25 1.02
N VAL A 353 10.19 -6.04 -0.04
CA VAL A 353 9.86 -7.47 0.04
C VAL A 353 10.93 -8.24 -0.73
N ASP A 354 11.43 -9.32 -0.15
CA ASP A 354 12.32 -10.29 -0.81
C ASP A 354 11.79 -10.60 -2.21
N PRO A 355 12.60 -10.42 -3.28
CA PRO A 355 12.19 -10.73 -4.65
C PRO A 355 11.54 -12.10 -4.81
N ALA A 356 12.03 -13.12 -4.09
CA ALA A 356 11.51 -14.48 -4.15
C ALA A 356 10.15 -14.66 -3.47
N ARG A 357 9.78 -13.74 -2.56
CA ARG A 357 8.53 -13.76 -1.78
C ARG A 357 7.55 -12.67 -2.19
N ARG A 358 7.78 -12.04 -3.35
CA ARG A 358 6.89 -11.00 -3.91
C ARG A 358 5.54 -11.60 -4.31
N ARG A 359 4.53 -10.74 -4.41
CA ARG A 359 3.14 -11.09 -4.77
C ARG A 359 2.42 -12.01 -3.77
N GLU A 360 3.06 -12.38 -2.66
CA GLU A 360 2.42 -13.04 -1.52
C GLU A 360 1.64 -12.06 -0.63
N GLY A 361 1.75 -10.75 -0.90
CA GLY A 361 1.06 -9.67 -0.18
C GLY A 361 1.76 -9.20 1.11
N LEU A 362 3.00 -9.62 1.36
CA LEU A 362 3.77 -9.25 2.55
C LEU A 362 3.93 -7.73 2.73
N GLY A 363 4.12 -6.98 1.65
CA GLY A 363 4.21 -5.51 1.73
C GLY A 363 2.89 -4.86 2.18
N SER A 364 1.75 -5.41 1.76
CA SER A 364 0.43 -4.96 2.20
C SER A 364 0.21 -5.25 3.69
N ASP A 365 0.60 -6.44 4.13
CA ASP A 365 0.50 -6.87 5.53
C ASP A 365 1.36 -5.97 6.44
N VAL A 366 2.61 -5.69 6.04
CA VAL A 366 3.50 -4.74 6.73
C VAL A 366 2.86 -3.36 6.86
N MET A 367 2.30 -2.81 5.77
CA MET A 367 1.68 -1.49 5.79
C MET A 367 0.39 -1.46 6.62
N ALA A 368 -0.41 -2.53 6.60
CA ALA A 368 -1.63 -2.63 7.40
C ALA A 368 -1.32 -2.63 8.90
N VAL A 369 -0.32 -3.39 9.34
CA VAL A 369 0.10 -3.43 10.76
C VAL A 369 0.68 -2.09 11.20
N LEU A 370 1.53 -1.47 10.38
CA LEU A 370 2.03 -0.10 10.64
C LEU A 370 0.90 0.94 10.67
N ALA A 371 -0.12 0.80 9.83
CA ALA A 371 -1.28 1.69 9.81
C ALA A 371 -2.12 1.56 11.08
N GLY A 372 -2.34 0.33 11.56
CA GLY A 372 -3.00 0.07 12.84
C GLY A 372 -2.28 0.77 13.99
N ARG A 373 -0.96 0.61 14.05
CA ARG A 373 -0.14 1.29 15.07
C ARG A 373 -0.19 2.82 14.96
N ALA A 374 -0.19 3.36 13.75
CA ALA A 374 -0.30 4.80 13.56
C ALA A 374 -1.67 5.36 13.96
N LEU A 375 -2.77 4.61 13.77
CA LEU A 375 -4.11 4.99 14.26
C LEU A 375 -4.16 5.07 15.79
N GLU A 376 -3.52 4.12 16.49
CA GLU A 376 -3.38 4.16 17.96
C GLU A 376 -2.66 5.42 18.45
N GLU A 377 -1.77 5.98 17.63
CA GLU A 377 -1.04 7.23 17.92
C GLU A 377 -1.77 8.49 17.40
N GLY A 378 -3.01 8.36 16.91
CA GLY A 378 -3.86 9.48 16.52
C GLY A 378 -3.74 9.93 15.07
N ALA A 379 -2.96 9.23 14.24
CA ALA A 379 -2.96 9.50 12.80
C ALA A 379 -4.30 9.11 12.17
N SER A 380 -4.65 9.73 11.05
CA SER A 380 -5.88 9.43 10.30
C SER A 380 -5.66 9.38 8.78
N ALA A 381 -4.53 9.92 8.32
CA ALA A 381 -4.17 10.03 6.92
C ALA A 381 -2.80 9.38 6.68
N ALA A 382 -2.66 8.70 5.55
CA ALA A 382 -1.40 8.09 5.12
C ALA A 382 -0.80 8.90 3.98
N TRP A 383 0.54 8.97 3.92
CA TRP A 383 1.26 9.45 2.75
C TRP A 383 2.50 8.59 2.49
N LEU A 384 2.99 8.60 1.24
CA LEU A 384 4.22 7.94 0.83
C LEU A 384 4.83 8.63 -0.40
N GLN A 385 6.08 8.30 -0.68
CA GLN A 385 6.82 8.76 -1.85
C GLN A 385 7.32 7.57 -2.66
N VAL A 386 7.11 7.63 -3.97
CA VAL A 386 7.50 6.58 -4.91
C VAL A 386 8.06 7.19 -6.18
N GLU A 387 9.21 6.70 -6.66
CA GLU A 387 9.77 7.14 -7.94
C GLU A 387 8.80 6.86 -9.09
N ALA A 388 8.72 7.77 -10.05
CA ALA A 388 7.67 7.76 -11.08
C ALA A 388 7.78 6.59 -12.08
N ASP A 389 8.96 6.00 -12.21
CA ASP A 389 9.25 4.83 -13.06
C ASP A 389 8.99 3.49 -12.36
N ASN A 390 8.65 3.52 -11.08
CA ASN A 390 8.41 2.34 -10.27
C ASN A 390 6.96 1.83 -10.38
N SER A 391 6.65 1.28 -11.55
CA SER A 391 5.31 0.78 -11.88
C SER A 391 4.79 -0.27 -10.88
N GLY A 392 5.67 -1.12 -10.35
CA GLY A 392 5.30 -2.16 -9.37
C GLY A 392 4.81 -1.58 -8.04
N ALA A 393 5.55 -0.63 -7.46
CA ALA A 393 5.14 0.02 -6.23
C ALA A 393 3.92 0.93 -6.44
N LEU A 394 3.85 1.65 -7.57
CA LEU A 394 2.67 2.44 -7.93
C LEU A 394 1.40 1.58 -7.97
N ALA A 395 1.44 0.44 -8.68
CA ALA A 395 0.31 -0.47 -8.76
C ALA A 395 -0.10 -1.04 -7.38
N LEU A 396 0.88 -1.37 -6.52
CA LEU A 396 0.62 -1.77 -5.14
C LEU A 396 -0.14 -0.67 -4.39
N TYR A 397 0.38 0.57 -4.40
CA TYR A 397 -0.19 1.67 -3.62
C TYR A 397 -1.57 2.10 -4.12
N GLU A 398 -1.79 2.12 -5.43
CA GLU A 398 -3.12 2.33 -6.02
C GLU A 398 -4.09 1.24 -5.56
N GLY A 399 -3.67 -0.03 -5.56
CA GLY A 399 -4.45 -1.16 -5.03
C GLY A 399 -4.69 -1.09 -3.52
N LEU A 400 -3.83 -0.41 -2.78
CA LEU A 400 -4.00 -0.10 -1.35
C LEU A 400 -4.94 1.09 -1.09
N GLY A 401 -5.37 1.80 -2.13
CA GLY A 401 -6.30 2.94 -2.04
C GLY A 401 -5.62 4.30 -1.95
N PHE A 402 -4.30 4.38 -2.17
CA PHE A 402 -3.61 5.64 -2.32
C PHE A 402 -3.94 6.29 -3.67
N ALA A 403 -3.84 7.61 -3.72
CA ALA A 403 -3.92 8.39 -4.94
C ALA A 403 -2.77 9.39 -5.00
N VAL A 404 -2.29 9.72 -6.20
CA VAL A 404 -1.27 10.75 -6.39
C VAL A 404 -1.82 12.10 -5.91
N HIS A 405 -1.07 12.77 -5.03
CA HIS A 405 -1.33 14.14 -4.62
C HIS A 405 -0.61 15.12 -5.55
N HIS A 406 0.69 14.93 -5.70
CA HIS A 406 1.57 15.78 -6.52
C HIS A 406 2.80 14.97 -6.92
N SER A 407 3.50 15.45 -7.95
CA SER A 407 4.85 15.01 -8.27
C SER A 407 5.84 16.08 -7.81
N TYR A 408 7.08 15.67 -7.56
CA TYR A 408 8.19 16.60 -7.38
C TYR A 408 9.45 16.03 -8.04
N HIS A 409 10.42 16.90 -8.23
CA HIS A 409 11.66 16.63 -8.94
C HIS A 409 12.87 16.97 -8.07
N HIS A 410 13.93 16.17 -8.16
CA HIS A 410 15.25 16.59 -7.69
C HIS A 410 16.05 17.12 -8.87
N TYR A 411 16.34 18.41 -8.85
CA TYR A 411 17.27 19.05 -9.77
C TYR A 411 18.67 18.99 -9.21
N ARG A 412 19.61 18.44 -9.97
CA ARG A 412 21.03 18.42 -9.66
C ARG A 412 21.72 19.64 -10.26
N GLU A 413 22.67 20.21 -9.54
CA GLU A 413 23.52 21.26 -10.10
C GLU A 413 24.26 20.81 -11.37
N PRO A 414 24.58 21.73 -12.30
CA PRO A 414 25.48 21.46 -13.41
C PRO A 414 26.85 20.97 -12.93
N ALA A 415 27.49 20.10 -13.72
CA ALA A 415 28.82 19.56 -13.44
C ALA A 415 29.94 20.59 -13.62
#